data_AF-A0A256XER0-F1
#
_entry.id   AF-A0A256XER0-F1
#
_cell.length_a   1.000
_cell.length_b   1.000
_cell.length_c   1.000
_cell.angle_alpha   90.00
_cell.angle_beta   90.00
_cell.angle_gamma   90.00
#
_symmetry.space_group_name_H-M   'P 1'
#
loop_
_entity.id
_entity.type
_entity.pdbx_description
1 polymer ?
#
loop_
_entity_poly.entity_id
_entity_poly.type
_entity_poly.pdbx_seq_one_letter_code
_entity_poly.pdbx_strand_id
1 'polypeptide(L)'
;MDVEDRETEYVIYVDVPGFKKEDLKITVGDNYIEIFATKSEEEKKEVESRKYIVRQRLYESIKKRIELPTPINPEEAKASLNNGVLVVRLPKRRISKEITIDLGSQ
;
A
#
# COMPACT_ATOMS: atom_id res chain seq x y z
N MET A 1 -3.13 10.14 2.63
CA MET A 1 -2.28 9.06 2.10
C MET A 1 -1.14 9.74 1.40
N ASP A 2 0.07 9.38 1.79
CA ASP A 2 1.29 10.02 1.33
C ASP A 2 2.26 8.96 0.82
N VAL A 3 3.09 9.33 -0.14
CA VAL A 3 4.14 8.49 -0.70
C VAL A 3 5.44 9.28 -0.60
N GLU A 4 6.35 8.78 0.22
CA GLU A 4 7.70 9.31 0.38
C GLU A 4 8.64 8.52 -0.52
N ASP A 5 9.29 9.21 -1.46
CA ASP A 5 10.36 8.64 -2.27
C ASP A 5 11.71 8.86 -1.57
N ARG A 6 12.33 7.78 -1.11
CA ARG A 6 13.68 7.79 -0.53
C ARG A 6 14.67 7.17 -1.51
N GLU A 7 15.96 7.40 -1.27
CA GLU A 7 17.02 6.88 -2.13
C GLU A 7 16.89 5.36 -2.40
N THR A 8 16.60 4.57 -1.37
CA THR A 8 16.61 3.10 -1.44
C THR A 8 15.23 2.44 -1.33
N GLU A 9 14.18 3.17 -0.96
CA GLU A 9 12.84 2.62 -0.73
C GLU A 9 11.74 3.67 -0.99
N TYR A 10 10.52 3.22 -1.21
CA TYR A 10 9.33 4.04 -1.04
C TYR A 10 8.70 3.77 0.33
N VAL A 11 8.21 4.82 0.99
CA VAL A 11 7.43 4.69 2.23
C VAL A 11 6.04 5.27 2.02
N ILE A 12 5.01 4.46 2.22
CA ILE A 12 3.63 4.79 1.93
C ILE A 12 2.84 4.83 3.23
N TYR A 13 2.14 5.92 3.44
CA TYR A 13 1.33 6.18 4.63
C TYR A 13 -0.14 6.22 4.23
N VAL A 14 -0.99 5.43 4.88
CA VAL A 14 -2.45 5.43 4.62
C VAL A 14 -3.20 5.48 5.94
N ASP A 15 -4.03 6.50 6.11
CA ASP A 15 -4.98 6.55 7.22
C ASP A 15 -6.09 5.52 6.99
N VAL A 16 -6.12 4.53 7.88
CA VAL A 16 -7.11 3.45 7.93
C VAL A 16 -7.71 3.33 9.34
N PRO A 17 -8.15 4.43 9.98
CA PRO A 17 -8.63 4.38 11.35
C PRO A 17 -9.86 3.48 11.47
N GLY A 18 -9.84 2.62 12.48
CA GLY A 18 -10.93 1.68 12.75
C GLY A 18 -10.83 0.37 11.98
N PHE A 19 -9.92 0.20 11.02
CA PHE A 19 -9.64 -1.10 10.40
C PHE A 19 -8.66 -1.91 11.25
N LYS A 20 -8.93 -3.22 11.36
CA LYS A 20 -8.04 -4.21 11.97
C LYS A 20 -7.05 -4.72 10.92
N LYS A 21 -6.01 -5.44 11.38
CA LYS A 21 -5.05 -6.06 10.46
C LYS A 21 -5.71 -7.07 9.52
N GLU A 22 -6.66 -7.85 10.03
CA GLU A 22 -7.43 -8.81 9.22
C GLU A 22 -8.34 -8.16 8.16
N ASP A 23 -8.69 -6.88 8.33
CA ASP A 23 -9.51 -6.13 7.36
C ASP A 23 -8.69 -5.64 6.15
N LEU A 24 -7.35 -5.76 6.22
CA LEU A 24 -6.42 -5.21 5.25
C LEU A 24 -5.86 -6.29 4.33
N LYS A 25 -5.88 -6.01 3.02
CA LYS A 25 -5.19 -6.78 2.00
C LYS A 25 -4.27 -5.86 1.21
N ILE A 26 -2.99 -6.22 1.17
CA ILE A 26 -1.96 -5.48 0.44
C ILE A 26 -1.39 -6.40 -0.62
N THR A 27 -1.40 -5.94 -1.87
CA THR A 27 -0.79 -6.63 -3.00
C THR A 27 0.33 -5.76 -3.53
N VAL A 28 1.51 -6.33 -3.72
CA VAL A 28 2.68 -5.63 -4.25
C VAL A 28 3.10 -6.30 -5.54
N GLY A 29 3.22 -5.52 -6.61
CA GLY A 29 3.75 -5.96 -7.90
C GLY A 29 5.13 -5.37 -8.16
N ASP A 30 5.59 -5.50 -9.40
CA ASP A 30 6.93 -5.07 -9.81
C ASP A 30 7.20 -3.58 -9.64
N ASN A 31 6.18 -2.76 -9.88
CA ASN A 31 6.26 -1.30 -9.85
C ASN A 31 4.98 -0.68 -9.28
N TYR A 32 4.14 -1.45 -8.58
CA TYR A 32 2.88 -0.93 -8.03
C TYR A 32 2.55 -1.56 -6.69
N ILE A 33 1.69 -0.88 -5.94
CA ILE A 33 1.05 -1.41 -4.75
C ILE A 33 -0.45 -1.18 -4.83
N GLU A 34 -1.21 -2.17 -4.39
CA GLU A 34 -2.65 -2.07 -4.14
C GLU A 34 -2.95 -2.31 -2.67
N ILE A 35 -3.74 -1.41 -2.08
CA ILE A 35 -4.17 -1.45 -0.68
C ILE A 35 -5.69 -1.51 -0.67
N PHE A 36 -6.21 -2.57 -0.07
CA PHE A 36 -7.61 -2.79 0.16
C PHE A 36 -7.88 -2.86 1.66
N ALA A 37 -8.87 -2.10 2.14
CA ALA A 37 -9.40 -2.23 3.49
C ALA A 37 -10.91 -2.41 3.38
N THR A 38 -11.46 -3.48 3.96
CA THR A 38 -12.91 -3.67 4.02
C THR A 38 -13.29 -4.20 5.40
N LYS A 39 -14.39 -3.68 5.93
CA LYS A 39 -15.00 -4.25 7.13
C LYS A 39 -15.65 -5.59 6.84
N SER A 40 -15.75 -6.42 7.87
CA SER A 40 -16.56 -7.64 7.81
C SER A 40 -18.04 -7.30 7.59
N GLU A 41 -18.80 -8.24 7.03
CA GLU A 41 -20.25 -8.02 6.82
C GLU A 41 -21.01 -7.83 8.13
N GLU A 42 -20.54 -8.41 9.23
CA GLU A 42 -21.11 -8.21 10.56
C GLU A 42 -20.91 -6.77 11.05
N GLU A 43 -19.68 -6.25 10.93
CA GLU A 43 -19.38 -4.85 11.28
C GLU A 43 -20.14 -3.85 10.39
N LYS A 44 -20.32 -4.15 9.10
CA LYS A 44 -21.12 -3.32 8.20
C LYS A 44 -22.58 -3.24 8.67
N LYS A 45 -23.21 -4.38 8.95
CA LYS A 45 -24.58 -4.45 9.47
C LYS A 45 -24.74 -3.72 10.80
N GLU A 46 -23.78 -3.88 11.71
CA GLU A 46 -23.77 -3.15 12.98
C GLU A 46 -23.78 -1.64 12.74
N VAL A 47 -22.92 -1.15 11.85
CA VAL A 47 -22.83 0.28 11.49
C VAL A 47 -24.13 0.76 10.82
N GLU A 48 -24.75 -0.02 9.95
CA GLU A 48 -26.01 0.33 9.28
C GLU A 48 -27.22 0.37 10.22
N SER A 49 -27.25 -0.48 11.24
CA SER A 49 -28.34 -0.53 12.22
C SER A 49 -28.39 0.67 13.19
N ARG A 50 -27.34 1.50 13.23
CA ARG A 50 -27.23 2.63 14.16
C ARG A 50 -28.05 3.84 13.68
N LYS A 51 -28.67 4.56 14.64
CA LYS A 51 -29.36 5.82 14.38
C LYS A 51 -28.39 7.00 14.49
N TYR A 52 -27.97 7.54 13.34
CA TYR A 52 -27.04 8.68 13.30
C TYR A 52 -27.79 10.01 13.39
N ILE A 53 -27.25 10.95 14.18
CA ILE A 53 -27.65 12.37 14.10
C ILE A 53 -26.89 13.08 12.98
N VAL A 54 -25.57 12.80 12.86
CA VAL A 54 -24.70 13.22 11.75
C VAL A 54 -23.69 12.11 11.49
N ARG A 55 -23.42 11.79 10.22
CA ARG A 55 -22.42 10.79 9.81
C ARG A 55 -21.60 11.33 8.64
N GLN A 56 -20.33 11.61 8.88
CA GLN A 56 -19.38 12.06 7.85
C GLN A 56 -18.35 11.00 7.47
N ARG A 57 -18.17 9.99 8.33
CA ARG A 57 -17.23 8.90 8.09
C ARG A 57 -17.87 7.86 7.17
N LEU A 58 -17.28 7.66 5.99
CA LEU A 58 -17.55 6.50 5.13
C LEU A 58 -16.70 5.34 5.62
N TYR A 59 -17.36 4.28 6.10
CA TYR A 59 -16.75 3.08 6.69
C TYR A 59 -16.94 1.85 5.79
N GLU A 60 -17.03 2.03 4.48
CA GLU A 60 -17.40 0.94 3.57
C GLU A 60 -16.17 0.17 3.11
N SER A 61 -15.25 0.85 2.42
CA SER A 61 -13.99 0.26 2.00
C SER A 61 -12.99 1.32 1.56
N ILE A 62 -11.71 0.97 1.60
CA ILE A 62 -10.64 1.72 0.96
C ILE A 62 -10.06 0.84 -0.13
N LYS A 63 -9.94 1.38 -1.34
CA LYS A 63 -9.22 0.77 -2.46
C LYS A 63 -8.29 1.82 -3.04
N LYS A 64 -6.99 1.60 -2.93
CA LYS A 64 -5.96 2.48 -3.48
C LYS A 64 -4.98 1.65 -4.30
N ARG A 65 -4.62 2.16 -5.47
CA ARG A 65 -3.54 1.64 -6.31
C ARG A 65 -2.58 2.77 -6.59
N ILE A 66 -1.29 2.49 -6.47
CA ILE A 66 -0.23 3.46 -6.70
C ILE A 66 0.76 2.81 -7.65
N GLU A 67 1.00 3.45 -8.78
CA GLU A 67 2.10 3.13 -9.69
C GLU A 67 3.34 3.87 -9.22
N LEU A 68 4.47 3.19 -9.14
CA LEU A 68 5.75 3.69 -8.67
C LEU A 68 6.70 3.88 -9.88
N PRO A 69 7.51 4.95 -9.88
CA PRO A 69 8.35 5.27 -11.02
C PRO A 69 9.57 4.35 -11.17
N THR A 70 9.94 3.61 -10.12
CA THR A 70 11.05 2.64 -10.15
C THR A 70 10.57 1.27 -9.67
N PRO A 71 11.05 0.17 -10.28
CA PRO A 71 10.75 -1.17 -9.80
C PRO A 71 11.18 -1.38 -8.34
N ILE A 72 10.39 -2.17 -7.61
CA ILE A 72 10.58 -2.50 -6.19
C ILE A 72 10.83 -4.00 -6.01
N ASN A 73 11.45 -4.40 -4.90
CA ASN A 73 11.58 -5.79 -4.50
C ASN A 73 10.37 -6.19 -3.64
N PRO A 74 9.36 -6.92 -4.18
CA PRO A 74 8.13 -7.22 -3.43
C PRO A 74 8.38 -8.17 -2.26
N GLU A 75 9.39 -9.05 -2.37
CA GLU A 75 9.70 -10.06 -1.34
C GLU A 75 10.25 -9.43 -0.05
N GLU A 76 10.85 -8.25 -0.16
CA GLU A 76 11.39 -7.51 1.00
C GLU A 76 10.43 -6.44 1.53
N ALA A 77 9.23 -6.33 0.97
CA ALA A 77 8.24 -5.37 1.42
C ALA A 77 7.83 -5.60 2.89
N LYS A 78 7.65 -4.51 3.64
CA LYS A 78 7.21 -4.58 5.04
C LYS A 78 6.02 -3.66 5.26
N ALA A 79 5.07 -4.12 6.06
CA ALA A 79 3.90 -3.33 6.45
C ALA A 79 3.74 -3.32 7.98
N SER A 80 3.29 -2.19 8.51
CA SER A 80 2.94 -2.03 9.91
C SER A 80 1.69 -1.17 10.05
N LEU A 81 0.83 -1.50 11.01
CA LEU A 81 -0.36 -0.73 11.33
C LEU A 81 -0.22 -0.26 12.78
N ASN A 82 -0.16 1.06 12.98
CA ASN A 82 -0.04 1.67 14.30
C ASN A 82 -0.98 2.87 14.41
N ASN A 83 -1.78 2.91 15.48
CA ASN A 83 -2.71 4.01 15.77
C ASN A 83 -3.61 4.42 14.60
N GLY A 84 -4.07 3.45 13.80
CA GLY A 84 -4.92 3.70 12.63
C GLY A 84 -4.19 4.17 11.38
N VAL A 85 -2.86 4.18 11.38
CA VAL A 85 -2.04 4.52 10.21
C VAL A 85 -1.31 3.27 9.72
N LEU A 86 -1.58 2.88 8.48
CA LEU A 86 -0.84 1.85 7.77
C LEU A 86 0.42 2.48 7.16
N VAL A 87 1.57 1.89 7.46
CA VAL A 87 2.87 2.26 6.90
C VAL A 87 3.41 1.07 6.11
N VAL A 88 3.63 1.24 4.81
CA VAL A 88 4.22 0.23 3.93
C VAL A 88 5.57 0.72 3.43
N ARG A 89 6.59 -0.11 3.57
CA ARG A 89 7.96 0.12 3.09
C ARG A 89 8.26 -0.82 1.93
N LEU A 90 8.67 -0.25 0.81
CA LEU A 90 8.89 -0.94 -0.45
C LEU A 90 10.33 -0.68 -0.93
N PRO A 91 11.27 -1.59 -0.67
CA PRO A 91 12.64 -1.45 -1.14
C PRO A 91 12.69 -1.36 -2.66
N LYS A 92 13.47 -0.42 -3.21
CA LYS A 92 13.69 -0.31 -4.66
C LYS A 92 14.58 -1.46 -5.13
N ARG A 93 14.34 -1.99 -6.34
CA ARG A 93 15.28 -2.93 -6.95
C ARG A 93 16.59 -2.21 -7.22
N ARG A 94 17.69 -2.76 -6.72
CA ARG A 94 19.02 -2.32 -7.13
C ARG A 94 19.25 -2.72 -8.59
N ILE A 95 19.55 -1.76 -9.44
CA ILE A 95 20.00 -2.03 -10.80
C ILE A 95 21.51 -2.30 -10.71
N SER A 96 21.89 -3.54 -10.42
CA SER A 96 23.29 -3.98 -10.52
C SER A 96 23.48 -4.74 -11.83
N LYS A 97 23.64 -4.01 -12.94
CA LYS A 97 24.19 -4.59 -14.18
C LYS A 97 25.16 -3.59 -14.80
N GLU A 98 26.45 -3.81 -14.55
CA GLU A 98 27.45 -3.43 -15.55
C GLU A 98 27.18 -4.26 -16.80
N ILE A 99 27.07 -3.60 -17.95
CA ILE A 99 26.94 -4.26 -19.24
C ILE A 99 28.13 -3.79 -20.07
N THR A 100 29.07 -4.68 -20.32
CA THR A 100 30.12 -4.46 -21.32
C THR A 100 29.49 -4.64 -22.70
N ILE A 101 29.60 -3.62 -23.54
CA ILE A 101 29.15 -3.67 -24.94
C ILE A 101 30.40 -3.84 -25.80
N ASP A 102 30.47 -4.93 -26.55
CA ASP A 102 31.52 -5.14 -27.55
C ASP A 102 31.17 -4.41 -28.84
N LEU A 103 32.15 -3.70 -29.42
CA LEU A 103 32.02 -3.11 -30.75
C LEU A 103 32.23 -4.21 -31.80
N GLY A 104 31.17 -4.57 -32.51
CA GLY A 104 31.24 -5.54 -33.61
C GLY A 104 32.17 -5.06 -34.73
N SER A 105 33.04 -5.95 -35.22
CA SER A 105 33.86 -5.69 -36.40
C SER A 105 32.96 -5.75 -37.65
N GLN A 106 33.01 -4.71 -38.48
CA GLN A 106 32.35 -4.66 -39.79
C GLN A 106 32.96 -5.67 -40.77
#